data_AF-A0A9P1ARC5-F1
#
_entry.id   AF-A0A9P1ARC5-F1
#
_cell.length_a   1.000
_cell.length_b   1.000
_cell.length_c   1.000
_cell.angle_alpha   90.00
_cell.angle_beta   90.00
_cell.angle_gamma   90.00
#
_symmetry.space_group_name_H-M   'P 1'
#
loop_
_entity.id
_entity.type
_entity.pdbx_description
1 polymer ?
#
loop_
_entity_poly.entity_id
_entity_poly.type
_entity_poly.pdbx_seq_one_letter_code
_entity_poly.pdbx_strand_id
1 'polypeptide(L)'
;MKTLLLLLASVAAASAFALGVAVPAGEPFDLNLSSEKVKGFTRVFANGQTQTWNLDGPNKGTWVDAKGKKIPSSNFVFKAPGTLKIKKVTKEEAATYDYIELVKPPPPPPGVHVDPFPRGFDLSVQK
;
A
#
# COMPACT_ATOMS: atom_id res chain seq x y z
N MET A 1 6.20 30.36 37.51
CA MET A 1 7.56 30.06 37.00
C MET A 1 7.60 28.62 36.52
N LYS A 2 8.17 28.37 35.33
CA LYS A 2 8.89 27.14 34.93
C LYS A 2 8.03 25.86 34.77
N THR A 3 7.95 25.14 33.66
CA THR A 3 8.61 25.17 32.35
C THR A 3 7.75 24.25 31.45
N LEU A 4 7.30 24.72 30.29
CA LEU A 4 6.64 23.87 29.29
C LEU A 4 7.72 23.32 28.36
N LEU A 5 8.07 22.03 28.47
CA LEU A 5 8.98 21.37 27.54
C LEU A 5 8.20 21.02 26.26
N LEU A 6 8.42 21.78 25.18
CA LEU A 6 8.05 21.34 23.82
C LEU A 6 9.09 20.31 23.36
N LEU A 7 8.70 19.04 23.33
CA LEU A 7 9.47 17.99 22.68
C LEU A 7 9.13 18.00 21.18
N LEU A 8 9.97 18.64 20.39
CA LEU A 8 9.89 18.67 18.94
C LEU A 8 10.41 17.33 18.40
N ALA A 9 9.52 16.35 18.23
CA ALA A 9 9.85 15.09 17.57
C ALA A 9 9.92 15.33 16.06
N SER A 10 11.14 15.53 15.54
CA SER A 10 11.43 15.51 14.11
C SER A 10 11.20 14.10 13.57
N VAL A 11 10.02 13.85 13.01
CA VAL A 11 9.77 12.66 12.19
C VAL A 11 10.57 12.84 10.91
N ALA A 12 11.72 12.16 10.81
CA ALA A 12 12.43 12.00 9.56
C ALA A 12 11.54 11.16 8.63
N ALA A 13 10.85 11.82 7.70
CA ALA A 13 10.17 11.14 6.61
C ALA A 13 11.25 10.59 5.68
N ALA A 14 11.61 9.33 5.85
CA ALA A 14 12.38 8.59 4.86
C ALA A 14 11.48 8.44 3.62
N SER A 15 11.66 9.31 2.63
CA SER A 15 11.03 9.18 1.33
C SER A 15 11.72 8.05 0.57
N ALA A 16 11.21 6.82 0.71
CA ALA A 16 11.50 5.76 -0.23
C ALA A 16 11.01 6.20 -1.61
N PHE A 17 11.85 6.10 -2.64
CA PHE A 17 11.45 6.29 -4.03
C PHE A 17 10.43 5.21 -4.39
N ALA A 18 9.15 5.55 -4.29
CA ALA A 18 8.07 4.71 -4.79
C ALA A 18 8.06 4.80 -6.33
N LEU A 19 7.95 3.65 -7.00
CA LEU A 19 7.75 3.61 -8.43
C LEU A 19 6.32 4.12 -8.70
N GLY A 20 6.19 5.26 -9.35
CA GLY A 20 4.90 5.93 -9.54
C GLY A 20 4.43 5.94 -10.99
N VAL A 21 3.11 5.89 -11.18
CA VAL A 21 2.46 6.09 -12.48
C VAL A 21 1.31 7.08 -12.35
N ALA A 22 1.07 7.82 -13.42
CA ALA A 22 -0.11 8.67 -13.56
C ALA A 22 -1.07 8.03 -14.56
N VAL A 23 -2.29 7.72 -14.13
CA VAL A 23 -3.30 7.02 -14.95
C VAL A 23 -4.49 7.95 -15.22
N PRO A 24 -5.01 8.02 -16.45
CA PRO A 24 -6.22 8.77 -16.73
C PRO A 24 -7.42 8.24 -15.93
N ALA A 25 -8.27 9.15 -15.45
CA ALA A 25 -9.50 8.76 -14.78
C ALA A 25 -10.44 7.99 -15.75
N GLY A 26 -11.13 6.98 -15.22
CA GLY A 26 -12.13 6.21 -15.95
C GLY A 26 -11.61 4.93 -16.62
N GLU A 27 -10.29 4.79 -16.77
CA GLU A 27 -9.65 3.60 -17.34
C GLU A 27 -9.53 2.48 -16.29
N PRO A 28 -9.63 1.19 -16.67
CA PRO A 28 -9.17 0.10 -15.82
C PRO A 28 -7.64 0.11 -15.70
N PHE A 29 -7.09 -0.30 -14.56
CA PHE A 29 -5.65 -0.34 -14.36
C PHE A 29 -5.23 -1.56 -13.53
N ASP A 30 -4.15 -2.23 -13.95
CA ASP A 30 -3.61 -3.38 -13.23
C ASP A 30 -2.39 -2.93 -12.40
N LEU A 31 -2.53 -2.93 -11.07
CA LEU A 31 -1.42 -2.69 -10.14
C LEU A 31 -0.62 -3.99 -9.95
N ASN A 32 0.49 -4.13 -10.66
CA ASN A 32 1.39 -5.27 -10.54
C ASN A 32 2.36 -5.06 -9.37
N LEU A 33 1.92 -5.39 -8.16
CA LEU A 33 2.65 -5.07 -6.92
C LEU A 33 3.65 -6.16 -6.52
N SER A 34 3.42 -7.41 -6.91
CA SER A 34 4.35 -8.51 -6.68
C SER A 34 4.24 -9.59 -7.76
N SER A 35 5.37 -10.20 -8.09
CA SER A 35 5.46 -11.42 -8.90
C SER A 35 5.23 -12.70 -8.09
N GLU A 36 5.12 -12.59 -6.75
CA GLU A 36 4.94 -13.71 -5.83
C GLU A 36 3.56 -13.70 -5.18
N LYS A 37 3.22 -14.78 -4.47
CA LYS A 37 1.97 -14.88 -3.71
C LYS A 37 2.00 -13.93 -2.52
N VAL A 38 0.90 -13.22 -2.31
CA VAL A 38 0.75 -12.23 -1.24
C VAL A 38 -0.40 -12.62 -0.30
N LYS A 39 -0.38 -12.10 0.94
CA LYS A 39 -1.52 -12.19 1.89
C LYS A 39 -2.59 -11.14 1.63
N GLY A 40 -2.19 -10.03 1.02
CA GLY A 40 -3.04 -8.87 0.87
C GLY A 40 -2.29 -7.67 0.34
N PHE A 41 -2.96 -6.54 0.38
CA PHE A 41 -2.48 -5.27 -0.12
C PHE A 41 -2.71 -4.18 0.91
N THR A 42 -1.87 -3.16 0.89
CA THR A 42 -2.05 -1.95 1.67
C THR A 42 -2.09 -0.75 0.75
N ARG A 43 -2.81 0.28 1.16
CA ARG A 43 -2.72 1.60 0.53
C ARG A 43 -2.64 2.70 1.57
N VAL A 44 -1.85 3.71 1.26
CA VAL A 44 -1.67 4.91 2.08
C VAL A 44 -2.07 6.12 1.26
N PHE A 45 -3.05 6.87 1.76
CA PHE A 45 -3.51 8.09 1.12
C PHE A 45 -2.66 9.30 1.54
N ALA A 46 -2.75 10.38 0.77
CA ALA A 46 -2.05 11.64 1.07
C ALA A 46 -2.35 12.22 2.46
N ASN A 47 -3.51 11.91 3.04
CA ASN A 47 -3.88 12.30 4.40
C ASN A 47 -3.33 11.36 5.50
N GLY A 48 -2.49 10.39 5.14
CA GLY A 48 -1.90 9.40 6.05
C GLY A 48 -2.83 8.23 6.43
N GLN A 49 -4.09 8.22 5.95
CA GLN A 49 -4.98 7.09 6.20
C GLN A 49 -4.44 5.84 5.52
N THR A 50 -4.40 4.75 6.27
CA THR A 50 -3.99 3.44 5.78
C THR A 50 -5.19 2.52 5.70
N GLN A 51 -5.27 1.76 4.61
CA GLN A 51 -6.24 0.69 4.46
C GLN A 51 -5.55 -0.60 4.05
N THR A 52 -6.13 -1.72 4.49
CA THR A 52 -5.64 -3.07 4.20
C THR A 52 -6.70 -3.86 3.47
N TRP A 53 -6.30 -4.63 2.47
CA TRP A 53 -7.16 -5.55 1.77
C TRP A 53 -6.60 -6.97 1.86
N ASN A 54 -7.31 -7.82 2.57
CA ASN A 54 -6.91 -9.21 2.80
C ASN A 54 -7.42 -10.15 1.69
N LEU A 55 -6.61 -11.15 1.36
CA LEU A 55 -6.97 -12.23 0.43
C LEU A 55 -7.55 -13.46 1.15
N ASP A 56 -7.48 -13.49 2.46
CA ASP A 56 -8.04 -14.50 3.35
C ASP A 56 -8.81 -13.88 4.54
N GLY A 57 -9.43 -14.74 5.35
CA GLY A 57 -10.13 -14.34 6.57
C GLY A 57 -11.49 -13.65 6.36
N PRO A 58 -12.09 -13.12 7.46
CA PRO A 58 -13.45 -12.57 7.47
C PRO A 58 -13.64 -11.26 6.69
N ASN A 59 -12.52 -10.61 6.33
CA ASN A 59 -12.47 -9.38 5.54
C ASN A 59 -11.90 -9.63 4.13
N LYS A 60 -11.87 -10.89 3.68
CA LYS A 60 -11.43 -11.26 2.34
C LYS A 60 -12.18 -10.43 1.29
N GLY A 61 -11.44 -9.88 0.32
CA GLY A 61 -12.10 -9.17 -0.79
C GLY A 61 -12.55 -7.75 -0.45
N THR A 62 -12.25 -7.22 0.75
CA THR A 62 -12.71 -5.89 1.18
C THR A 62 -11.55 -5.07 1.79
N TRP A 63 -11.56 -3.76 1.56
CA TRP A 63 -10.71 -2.82 2.26
C TRP A 63 -11.18 -2.66 3.71
N VAL A 64 -10.24 -2.59 4.65
CA VAL A 64 -10.50 -2.24 6.04
C VAL A 64 -9.60 -1.09 6.46
N ASP A 65 -10.09 -0.23 7.34
CA ASP A 65 -9.26 0.80 7.96
C ASP A 65 -8.32 0.21 9.04
N ALA A 66 -7.51 1.06 9.65
CA ALA A 66 -6.60 0.69 10.74
C ALA A 66 -7.31 0.11 11.98
N LYS A 67 -8.63 0.31 12.12
CA LYS A 67 -9.46 -0.26 13.20
C LYS A 67 -10.16 -1.55 12.78
N GLY A 68 -9.92 -2.04 11.57
CA GLY A 68 -10.55 -3.23 11.02
C GLY A 68 -11.99 -3.00 10.51
N LYS A 69 -12.46 -1.75 10.45
CA LYS A 69 -13.79 -1.44 9.92
C LYS A 69 -13.77 -1.57 8.40
N LYS A 70 -14.75 -2.30 7.85
CA LYS A 70 -14.93 -2.47 6.41
C LYS A 70 -15.19 -1.12 5.74
N ILE A 71 -14.46 -0.88 4.65
CA ILE A 71 -14.64 0.22 3.72
C ILE A 71 -15.30 -0.37 2.47
N PRO A 72 -16.56 -0.02 2.19
CA PRO A 72 -17.24 -0.49 1.01
C PRO A 72 -16.47 -0.09 -0.25
N SER A 73 -16.05 -1.07 -1.04
CA SER A 73 -15.47 -0.85 -2.36
C SER A 73 -15.70 -2.09 -3.22
N SER A 74 -16.31 -1.88 -4.39
CA SER A 74 -16.50 -2.91 -5.42
C SER A 74 -15.59 -2.69 -6.63
N ASN A 75 -14.73 -1.66 -6.57
CA ASN A 75 -13.96 -1.17 -7.70
C ASN A 75 -12.71 -2.00 -7.99
N PHE A 76 -12.45 -3.04 -7.20
CA PHE A 76 -11.21 -3.77 -7.34
C PHE A 76 -11.40 -5.29 -7.43
N VAL A 77 -10.42 -5.96 -8.03
CA VAL A 77 -10.36 -7.41 -8.17
C VAL A 77 -8.92 -7.90 -7.97
N PHE A 78 -8.74 -8.96 -7.20
CA PHE A 78 -7.45 -9.64 -7.10
C PHE A 78 -7.19 -10.52 -8.32
N LYS A 79 -5.96 -10.44 -8.85
CA LYS A 79 -5.40 -11.34 -9.85
C LYS A 79 -4.10 -11.94 -9.29
N ALA A 80 -4.03 -13.27 -9.24
CA ALA A 80 -2.81 -13.95 -8.81
C ALA A 80 -1.64 -13.64 -9.77
N PRO A 81 -0.39 -13.58 -9.29
CA PRO A 81 0.02 -13.90 -7.92
C PRO A 81 -0.03 -12.72 -6.93
N GLY A 82 0.12 -11.48 -7.42
CA GLY A 82 0.25 -10.27 -6.60
C GLY A 82 -0.27 -9.00 -7.29
N THR A 83 -1.28 -9.14 -8.16
CA THR A 83 -1.83 -8.03 -8.95
C THR A 83 -3.19 -7.60 -8.40
N LEU A 84 -3.37 -6.28 -8.27
CA LEU A 84 -4.62 -5.66 -7.87
C LEU A 84 -5.22 -4.87 -9.03
N LYS A 85 -6.26 -5.40 -9.66
CA LYS A 85 -6.95 -4.71 -10.74
C LYS A 85 -7.91 -3.67 -10.17
N ILE A 86 -7.76 -2.42 -10.59
CA ILE A 86 -8.77 -1.37 -10.47
C ILE A 86 -9.67 -1.45 -11.71
N LYS A 87 -10.98 -1.60 -11.50
CA LYS A 87 -11.96 -1.70 -12.60
C LYS A 87 -12.13 -0.36 -13.29
N LYS A 88 -12.16 0.73 -12.52
CA LYS A 88 -12.29 2.10 -13.03
C LYS A 88 -11.51 3.04 -12.12
N VAL A 89 -10.41 3.59 -12.61
CA VAL A 89 -9.60 4.53 -11.83
C VAL A 89 -10.38 5.82 -11.58
N THR A 90 -10.43 6.25 -10.33
CA THR A 90 -10.99 7.54 -9.91
C THR A 90 -9.99 8.23 -8.99
N LYS A 91 -10.18 9.52 -8.73
CA LYS A 91 -9.29 10.27 -7.83
C LYS A 91 -9.25 9.71 -6.41
N GLU A 92 -10.28 8.98 -6.00
CA GLU A 92 -10.34 8.32 -4.69
C GLU A 92 -9.36 7.13 -4.60
N GLU A 93 -8.87 6.63 -5.73
CA GLU A 93 -7.88 5.57 -5.79
C GLU A 93 -6.44 6.10 -5.87
N ALA A 94 -6.24 7.42 -5.82
CA ALA A 94 -4.90 8.00 -5.72
C ALA A 94 -4.30 7.71 -4.34
N ALA A 95 -3.30 6.84 -4.29
CA ALA A 95 -2.64 6.38 -3.07
C ALA A 95 -1.30 5.70 -3.40
N THR A 96 -0.49 5.51 -2.38
CA THR A 96 0.69 4.64 -2.43
C THR A 96 0.24 3.23 -2.08
N TYR A 97 0.41 2.29 -3.00
CA TYR A 97 0.02 0.89 -2.85
C TYR A 97 1.21 0.00 -2.52
N ASP A 98 0.99 -1.04 -1.73
CA ASP A 98 2.00 -2.04 -1.41
C ASP A 98 1.34 -3.40 -1.16
N TYR A 99 2.13 -4.45 -0.99
CA TYR A 99 1.65 -5.81 -0.74
C TYR A 99 2.13 -6.38 0.59
N ILE A 100 1.38 -7.32 1.15
CA ILE A 100 1.75 -8.05 2.36
C ILE A 100 2.33 -9.40 1.95
N GLU A 101 3.57 -9.70 2.32
CA GLU A 101 4.24 -10.96 2.01
C GLU A 101 3.50 -12.16 2.60
N LEU A 102 3.34 -13.22 1.81
CA LEU A 102 2.76 -14.48 2.30
C LEU A 102 3.69 -15.17 3.31
N VAL A 103 4.98 -15.23 2.99
CA VAL A 103 6.02 -15.75 3.86
C VAL A 103 7.12 -14.70 3.93
N LYS A 104 7.48 -14.30 5.16
CA LYS A 104 8.61 -13.39 5.34
C LYS A 104 9.90 -14.17 5.05
N PRO A 105 10.78 -13.71 4.15
CA PRO A 105 12.02 -14.40 3.87
C PRO A 105 12.87 -14.48 5.16
N PRO A 106 13.65 -15.56 5.34
CA PRO A 106 14.58 -15.65 6.46
C PRO A 106 15.58 -14.50 6.38
N PRO A 107 16.06 -13.99 7.54
CA PRO A 107 17.06 -12.94 7.54
C PRO A 107 18.32 -13.42 6.81
N PRO A 108 19.01 -12.53 6.08
CA PRO A 108 20.24 -12.91 5.42
C PRO A 108 21.31 -13.35 6.43
N PRO A 109 22.24 -14.23 6.02
CA PRO A 109 23.38 -14.59 6.87
C PRO A 109 24.16 -13.35 7.34
N PRO A 110 24.83 -13.42 8.50
CA PRO A 110 25.66 -12.32 8.99
C PRO A 110 26.68 -11.89 7.92
N GLY A 111 26.76 -10.59 7.65
CA GLY A 111 27.70 -10.02 6.67
C GLY A 111 27.19 -9.97 5.22
N VAL A 112 25.99 -10.48 4.93
CA VAL A 112 25.37 -10.36 3.61
C VAL A 112 24.49 -9.10 3.57
N HIS A 113 24.84 -8.15 2.71
CA HIS A 113 23.95 -7.04 2.35
C HIS A 113 22.88 -7.54 1.40
N VAL A 114 21.61 -7.29 1.72
CA VAL A 114 20.49 -7.51 0.82
C VAL A 114 19.94 -6.13 0.48
N ASP A 115 19.95 -5.79 -0.81
CA ASP A 115 19.35 -4.57 -1.28
C ASP A 115 17.85 -4.56 -0.94
N PRO A 116 17.31 -3.47 -0.39
CA PRO A 116 15.88 -3.39 -0.12
C PRO A 116 15.11 -3.51 -1.43
N PHE A 117 14.15 -4.44 -1.47
CA PHE A 117 13.21 -4.52 -2.58
C PHE A 117 12.42 -3.21 -2.65
N PRO A 118 12.23 -2.59 -3.83
CA PRO A 118 11.42 -1.38 -3.93
C PRO A 118 10.00 -1.69 -3.48
N ARG A 119 9.52 -0.91 -2.50
CA ARG A 119 8.20 -1.00 -1.88
C ARG A 119 7.50 0.33 -2.07
N GLY A 120 6.17 0.29 -2.18
CA GLY A 120 5.38 1.48 -2.47
C GLY A 120 5.32 1.76 -3.98
N PHE A 121 4.12 1.62 -4.52
CA PHE A 121 3.76 1.99 -5.89
C PHE A 121 2.83 3.19 -5.83
N ASP A 122 3.28 4.33 -6.33
CA ASP A 122 2.51 5.57 -6.27
C ASP A 122 1.54 5.64 -7.44
N LEU A 123 0.24 5.53 -7.16
CA LEU A 123 -0.78 5.76 -8.17
C LEU A 123 -1.30 7.19 -8.06
N SER A 124 -1.11 7.98 -9.13
CA SER A 124 -1.73 9.29 -9.31
C SER A 124 -2.75 9.24 -10.45
N VAL A 125 -3.75 10.13 -10.40
CA VAL A 125 -4.87 10.13 -11.36
C VAL A 125 -4.92 11.45 -12.11
N GLN A 126 -4.81 11.39 -13.43
CA GLN A 126 -4.90 12.54 -14.32
C GLN A 126 -6.35 12.78 -14.77
N LYS A 127 -6.68 14.06 -14.97
CA LYS A 127 -8.00 14.51 -15.43
C LYS A 127 -8.21 14.21 -16.91
#